data_AF-A0A2J0MFZ5-F1
#
_entry.id   AF-A0A2J0MFZ5-F1
#
_cell.length_a   1.000
_cell.length_b   1.000
_cell.length_c   1.000
_cell.angle_alpha   90.00
_cell.angle_beta   90.00
_cell.angle_gamma   90.00
#
_symmetry.space_group_name_H-M   'P 1'
#
loop_
_entity.id
_entity.type
_entity.pdbx_description
1 polymer ?
#
loop_
_entity_poly.entity_id
_entity_poly.type
_entity_poly.pdbx_seq_one_letter_code
_entity_poly.pdbx_strand_id
1 'polypeptide(L)'
;MIDSTAFYISNICGLCKKTKFPGTIASFISLLFSFLTYYFFNKTIYVLLFFIFLALGFWAINKIHKKNGTEDYQWIGIDEFIGMWIANLFLFEFDFHLATAIIFSLISFIIFRMIDIFKFIPPLHTINENKKQDATAVLLDDFIAGFYTYFLMLVILGFYNLNYLYISFLILLPAMIANMTPILIKIKYWNTPINENAFGKNKTWRGFLGAIVVGTLSYFILVKLNLINSVNDSSFVILIGFLFSFGAIGGDLIKSFLKRKISIKPGENWMPWDQIDYVLGMIILTYPIFRYDFSQIVFMLILGGTISALAHRIGFLTKLTTAKQ
;
A
#
# COMPACT_ATOMS: atom_id res chain seq x y z
N MET A 1 23.55 -19.53 -34.14
CA MET A 1 23.98 -18.26 -33.52
C MET A 1 22.86 -17.69 -32.67
N ILE A 2 23.13 -17.36 -31.39
CA ILE A 2 22.21 -16.61 -30.53
C ILE A 2 21.72 -15.38 -31.30
N ASP A 3 20.43 -15.07 -31.21
CA ASP A 3 19.89 -13.84 -31.78
C ASP A 3 20.60 -12.66 -31.09
N SER A 4 21.47 -11.97 -31.82
CA SER A 4 22.37 -10.97 -31.25
C SER A 4 21.58 -9.88 -30.54
N THR A 5 20.43 -9.51 -31.09
CA THR A 5 19.54 -8.50 -30.51
C THR A 5 18.96 -8.94 -29.17
N ALA A 6 18.41 -10.16 -29.10
CA ALA A 6 17.88 -10.69 -27.83
C ALA A 6 18.97 -10.79 -26.75
N PHE A 7 20.17 -11.20 -27.13
CA PHE A 7 21.32 -11.28 -26.23
C PHE A 7 21.75 -9.92 -25.69
N TYR A 8 21.80 -8.88 -26.52
CA TYR A 8 22.16 -7.54 -26.06
C TYR A 8 21.07 -6.93 -25.17
N ILE A 9 19.79 -7.17 -25.47
CA ILE A 9 18.68 -6.67 -24.63
C ILE A 9 18.70 -7.33 -23.26
N SER A 10 18.78 -8.66 -23.19
CA SER A 10 18.71 -9.37 -21.90
C SER A 10 19.90 -9.10 -20.99
N ASN A 11 21.03 -8.69 -21.55
CA ASN A 11 22.33 -8.52 -20.89
C ASN A 11 22.74 -7.04 -20.76
N ILE A 12 21.79 -6.11 -20.91
CA ILE A 12 22.01 -4.65 -20.84
C ILE A 12 23.23 -4.23 -21.68
N CYS A 13 23.12 -4.42 -23.00
CA CYS A 13 24.16 -4.13 -23.99
C CYS A 13 25.48 -4.89 -23.76
N GLY A 14 25.43 -6.06 -23.10
CA GLY A 14 26.59 -6.92 -22.88
C GLY A 14 27.36 -6.66 -21.59
N LEU A 15 26.85 -5.78 -20.72
CA LEU A 15 27.52 -5.37 -19.49
C LEU A 15 27.41 -6.46 -18.40
N CYS A 16 26.26 -7.12 -18.25
CA CYS A 16 26.05 -8.11 -17.20
C CYS A 16 26.98 -9.33 -17.35
N LYS A 17 27.26 -9.79 -18.57
CA LYS A 17 28.17 -10.92 -18.84
C LYS A 17 29.66 -10.59 -18.59
N LYS A 18 30.03 -9.31 -18.55
CA LYS A 18 31.43 -8.89 -18.33
C LYS A 18 31.78 -8.72 -16.85
N THR A 19 30.83 -8.91 -15.95
CA THR A 19 31.01 -8.70 -14.52
C THR A 19 30.73 -9.97 -13.72
N LYS A 20 31.21 -9.99 -12.47
CA LYS A 20 30.86 -11.00 -11.46
C LYS A 20 29.56 -10.68 -10.74
N PHE A 21 29.07 -9.44 -10.85
CA PHE A 21 27.85 -8.95 -10.20
C PHE A 21 26.86 -8.42 -11.26
N PRO A 22 26.38 -9.29 -12.16
CA PRO A 22 25.52 -8.91 -13.30
C PRO A 22 24.31 -8.10 -12.84
N GLY A 23 23.70 -8.54 -11.75
CA GLY A 23 22.55 -7.89 -11.19
C GLY A 23 22.77 -6.47 -10.69
N THR A 24 23.75 -6.30 -9.81
CA THR A 24 24.12 -4.96 -9.30
C THR A 24 24.41 -3.97 -10.42
N ILE A 25 25.02 -4.42 -11.54
CA ILE A 25 25.21 -3.56 -12.72
C ILE A 25 23.89 -3.22 -13.40
N ALA A 26 23.04 -4.22 -13.65
CA ALA A 26 21.76 -4.00 -14.32
C ALA A 26 20.84 -3.04 -13.55
N SER A 27 20.64 -3.29 -12.27
CA SER A 27 19.84 -2.46 -11.36
C SER A 27 20.44 -1.06 -11.16
N PHE A 28 21.77 -0.90 -11.13
CA PHE A 28 22.39 0.43 -11.04
C PHE A 28 22.24 1.25 -12.33
N ILE A 29 22.39 0.61 -13.49
CA ILE A 29 22.10 1.25 -14.78
C ILE A 29 20.62 1.63 -14.83
N SER A 30 19.74 0.74 -14.38
CA SER A 30 18.31 1.00 -14.31
C SER A 30 17.96 2.17 -13.40
N LEU A 31 18.58 2.26 -12.21
CA LEU A 31 18.47 3.40 -11.31
C LEU A 31 18.79 4.71 -12.04
N LEU A 32 19.92 4.76 -12.77
CA LEU A 32 20.31 5.96 -13.52
C LEU A 32 19.27 6.32 -14.59
N PHE A 33 18.86 5.34 -15.41
CA PHE A 33 17.91 5.58 -16.50
C PHE A 33 16.50 5.93 -16.02
N SER A 34 16.00 5.24 -15.01
CA SER A 34 14.71 5.55 -14.38
C SER A 34 14.75 6.94 -13.73
N PHE A 35 15.81 7.28 -13.00
CA PHE A 35 15.94 8.60 -12.39
C PHE A 35 16.00 9.73 -13.42
N LEU A 36 16.81 9.57 -14.49
CA LEU A 36 16.87 10.55 -15.58
C LEU A 36 15.52 10.68 -16.27
N THR A 37 14.79 9.56 -16.44
CA THR A 37 13.44 9.59 -17.02
C THR A 37 12.47 10.36 -16.13
N TYR A 38 12.50 10.13 -14.82
CA TYR A 38 11.73 10.90 -13.84
C TYR A 38 12.07 12.40 -13.87
N TYR A 39 13.36 12.74 -13.97
CA TYR A 39 13.80 14.13 -13.89
C TYR A 39 13.46 14.94 -15.15
N PHE A 40 13.57 14.33 -16.34
CA PHE A 40 13.38 15.03 -17.62
C PHE A 40 11.99 14.82 -18.25
N PHE A 41 11.25 13.79 -17.85
CA PHE A 41 9.97 13.44 -18.45
C PHE A 41 8.86 13.26 -17.40
N ASN A 42 7.62 13.13 -17.87
CA ASN A 42 6.46 12.96 -16.99
C ASN A 42 6.18 11.48 -16.67
N LYS A 43 5.29 11.26 -15.69
CA LYS A 43 4.84 9.93 -15.25
C LYS A 43 4.32 9.07 -16.41
N THR A 44 3.65 9.67 -17.39
CA THR A 44 3.11 8.94 -18.56
C THR A 44 4.23 8.34 -19.41
N ILE A 45 5.26 9.12 -19.76
CA ILE A 45 6.41 8.63 -20.54
C ILE A 45 7.17 7.56 -19.76
N TYR A 46 7.36 7.77 -18.45
CA TYR A 46 8.00 6.79 -17.58
C TYR A 46 7.28 5.43 -17.62
N VAL A 47 5.95 5.44 -17.44
CA VAL A 47 5.14 4.21 -17.46
C VAL A 47 5.12 3.56 -18.84
N LEU A 48 5.08 4.35 -19.93
CA LEU A 48 5.16 3.81 -21.29
C LEU A 48 6.50 3.11 -21.54
N LEU A 49 7.62 3.73 -21.16
CA LEU A 49 8.95 3.13 -21.27
C LEU A 49 9.06 1.87 -20.44
N PHE A 50 8.52 1.86 -19.22
CA PHE A 50 8.44 0.65 -18.40
C PHE A 50 7.76 -0.52 -19.15
N PHE A 51 6.58 -0.29 -19.75
CA PHE A 51 5.89 -1.34 -20.52
C PHE A 51 6.65 -1.78 -21.78
N ILE A 52 7.35 -0.85 -22.44
CA ILE A 52 8.24 -1.17 -23.57
C ILE A 52 9.38 -2.09 -23.10
N PHE A 53 10.05 -1.74 -22.00
CA PHE A 53 11.13 -2.58 -21.45
C PHE A 53 10.62 -3.93 -20.99
N LEU A 54 9.44 -4.00 -20.37
CA LEU A 54 8.80 -5.25 -19.99
C LEU A 54 8.52 -6.15 -21.20
N ALA A 55 7.97 -5.60 -22.28
CA ALA A 55 7.69 -6.35 -23.51
C ALA A 55 8.99 -6.83 -24.19
N LEU A 56 10.01 -5.97 -24.26
CA LEU A 56 11.32 -6.31 -24.82
C LEU A 56 12.05 -7.36 -23.98
N GLY A 57 12.01 -7.24 -22.66
CA GLY A 57 12.58 -8.21 -21.73
C GLY A 57 11.93 -9.58 -21.86
N PHE A 58 10.59 -9.62 -21.86
CA PHE A 58 9.84 -10.86 -22.05
C PHE A 58 10.14 -11.52 -23.40
N TRP A 59 10.20 -10.73 -24.47
CA TRP A 59 10.57 -11.24 -25.79
C TRP A 59 12.01 -11.78 -25.82
N ALA A 60 12.97 -11.03 -25.27
CA ALA A 60 14.39 -11.39 -25.28
C ALA A 60 14.67 -12.68 -24.49
N ILE A 61 14.14 -12.78 -23.26
CA ILE A 61 14.31 -13.97 -22.41
C ILE A 61 13.68 -15.20 -23.09
N ASN A 62 12.46 -15.07 -23.62
CA ASN A 62 11.82 -16.17 -24.36
C ASN A 62 12.64 -16.63 -25.58
N LYS A 63 13.24 -15.69 -26.32
CA LYS A 63 14.06 -16.01 -27.48
C LYS A 63 15.32 -16.77 -27.09
N ILE A 64 15.94 -16.40 -25.97
CA ILE A 64 17.11 -17.08 -25.41
C ILE A 64 16.73 -18.47 -24.91
N HIS A 65 15.66 -18.58 -24.11
CA HIS A 65 15.24 -19.86 -23.52
C HIS A 65 14.79 -20.88 -24.57
N LYS A 66 14.09 -20.44 -25.62
CA LYS A 66 13.71 -21.32 -26.75
C LYS A 66 14.92 -21.91 -27.48
N LYS A 67 16.07 -21.23 -27.45
CA LYS A 67 17.24 -21.61 -28.23
C LYS A 67 18.27 -22.40 -27.43
N ASN A 68 18.48 -22.01 -26.18
CA ASN A 68 19.56 -22.52 -25.36
C ASN A 68 19.07 -23.39 -24.18
N GLY A 69 17.75 -23.54 -24.02
CA GLY A 69 17.14 -24.15 -22.84
C GLY A 69 16.78 -23.13 -21.78
N THR A 70 16.02 -23.56 -20.79
CA THR A 70 15.53 -22.73 -19.67
C THR A 70 16.46 -22.81 -18.47
N GLU A 71 17.77 -22.79 -18.71
CA GLU A 71 18.75 -22.72 -17.64
C GLU A 71 18.71 -21.34 -16.98
N ASP A 72 19.03 -21.29 -15.69
CA ASP A 72 19.15 -20.03 -14.95
C ASP A 72 20.42 -19.29 -15.39
N TYR A 73 20.24 -18.34 -16.30
CA TYR A 73 21.32 -17.53 -16.83
C TYR A 73 21.56 -16.31 -15.96
N GLN A 74 22.52 -16.40 -15.05
CA GLN A 74 22.93 -15.29 -14.16
C GLN A 74 23.30 -13.99 -14.88
N TRP A 75 23.60 -14.02 -16.19
CA TRP A 75 23.95 -12.84 -16.99
C TRP A 75 22.72 -12.13 -17.60
N ILE A 76 21.51 -12.68 -17.44
CA ILE A 76 20.28 -11.93 -17.69
C ILE A 76 20.15 -10.89 -16.58
N GLY A 77 19.97 -9.63 -16.96
CA GLY A 77 19.74 -8.53 -16.02
C GLY A 77 18.61 -7.59 -16.45
N ILE A 78 17.88 -7.93 -17.51
CA ILE A 78 16.74 -7.10 -17.95
C ILE A 78 15.55 -7.18 -16.98
N ASP A 79 15.39 -8.32 -16.31
CA ASP A 79 14.52 -8.54 -15.15
C ASP A 79 14.82 -7.53 -14.03
N GLU A 80 16.09 -7.43 -13.62
CA GLU A 80 16.48 -6.51 -12.56
C GLU A 80 16.32 -5.05 -12.99
N PHE A 81 16.58 -4.79 -14.27
CA PHE A 81 16.35 -3.49 -14.86
C PHE A 81 14.86 -3.11 -14.72
N ILE A 82 13.94 -4.00 -15.12
CA ILE A 82 12.49 -3.77 -15.04
C ILE A 82 12.03 -3.62 -13.58
N GLY A 83 12.50 -4.47 -12.66
CA GLY A 83 12.15 -4.39 -11.24
C GLY A 83 12.52 -3.04 -10.62
N MET A 84 13.70 -2.52 -10.93
CA MET A 84 14.15 -1.21 -10.44
C MET A 84 13.32 -0.03 -11.02
N TRP A 85 12.76 -0.14 -12.23
CA TRP A 85 11.82 0.87 -12.74
C TRP A 85 10.54 0.94 -11.91
N ILE A 86 10.03 -0.21 -11.45
CA ILE A 86 8.86 -0.25 -10.55
C ILE A 86 9.23 0.35 -9.21
N ALA A 87 10.38 -0.05 -8.66
CA ALA A 87 10.87 0.44 -7.38
C ALA A 87 10.93 1.97 -7.32
N ASN A 88 11.33 2.65 -8.40
CA ASN A 88 11.45 4.12 -8.46
C ASN A 88 10.16 4.88 -8.80
N LEU A 89 9.02 4.20 -8.99
CA LEU A 89 7.75 4.88 -9.26
C LEU A 89 7.31 5.83 -8.13
N PHE A 90 7.78 5.64 -6.89
CA PHE A 90 7.43 6.51 -5.75
C PHE A 90 7.87 7.96 -5.95
N LEU A 91 8.85 8.20 -6.83
CA LEU A 91 9.35 9.55 -7.12
C LEU A 91 8.24 10.47 -7.66
N PHE A 92 7.21 9.91 -8.29
CA PHE A 92 6.05 10.66 -8.78
C PHE A 92 4.92 10.83 -7.75
N GLU A 93 5.07 10.32 -6.53
CA GLU A 93 4.04 10.37 -5.48
C GLU A 93 4.31 11.49 -4.46
N PHE A 94 5.48 12.11 -4.51
CA PHE A 94 5.88 13.20 -3.63
C PHE A 94 6.71 14.23 -4.39
N ASP A 95 6.64 15.49 -3.98
CA ASP A 95 7.47 16.55 -4.53
C ASP A 95 8.85 16.55 -3.86
N PHE A 96 9.88 16.23 -4.65
CA PHE A 96 11.27 16.19 -4.18
C PHE A 96 12.10 17.34 -4.74
N HIS A 97 12.99 17.88 -3.90
CA HIS A 97 14.17 18.59 -4.39
C HIS A 97 15.17 17.59 -5.01
N LEU A 98 15.99 18.04 -5.95
CA LEU A 98 16.94 17.17 -6.67
C LEU A 98 17.80 16.31 -5.74
N ALA A 99 18.38 16.91 -4.70
CA ALA A 99 19.24 16.20 -3.75
C ALA A 99 18.49 15.09 -2.99
N THR A 100 17.26 15.37 -2.54
CA THR A 100 16.46 14.36 -1.82
C THR A 100 15.96 13.27 -2.76
N ALA A 101 15.60 13.62 -4.00
CA ALA A 101 15.23 12.63 -5.02
C ALA A 101 16.37 11.64 -5.28
N ILE A 102 17.62 12.12 -5.41
CA ILE A 102 18.80 11.27 -5.59
C ILE A 102 18.99 10.34 -4.38
N ILE A 103 18.94 10.89 -3.16
CA ILE A 103 19.12 10.12 -1.93
C ILE A 103 18.06 9.01 -1.82
N PHE A 104 16.78 9.32 -2.02
CA PHE A 104 15.73 8.32 -1.91
C PHE A 104 15.77 7.29 -3.05
N SER A 105 16.26 7.65 -4.24
CA SER A 105 16.49 6.70 -5.34
C SER A 105 17.66 5.75 -5.05
N LEU A 106 18.68 6.21 -4.31
CA LEU A 106 19.75 5.34 -3.83
C LEU A 106 19.25 4.40 -2.72
N ILE A 107 18.39 4.90 -1.82
CA ILE A 107 17.76 4.08 -0.78
C ILE A 107 16.86 3.01 -1.41
N SER A 108 16.03 3.35 -2.39
CA SER A 108 15.19 2.37 -3.09
C SER A 108 16.03 1.31 -3.79
N PHE A 109 17.16 1.69 -4.41
CA PHE A 109 18.11 0.74 -5.00
C PHE A 109 18.66 -0.25 -3.97
N ILE A 110 19.10 0.23 -2.80
CA ILE A 110 19.60 -0.64 -1.72
C ILE A 110 18.50 -1.59 -1.25
N ILE A 111 17.29 -1.07 -1.01
CA ILE A 111 16.14 -1.89 -0.57
C ILE A 111 15.78 -2.94 -1.61
N PHE A 112 15.70 -2.55 -2.89
CA PHE A 112 15.43 -3.46 -4.00
C PHE A 112 16.44 -4.60 -4.04
N ARG A 113 17.74 -4.30 -3.97
CA ARG A 113 18.78 -5.33 -3.92
C ARG A 113 18.68 -6.22 -2.70
N MET A 114 18.34 -5.68 -1.53
CA MET A 114 18.14 -6.51 -0.34
C MET A 114 16.97 -7.49 -0.53
N ILE A 115 15.84 -7.01 -1.05
CA ILE A 115 14.65 -7.86 -1.25
C ILE A 115 14.92 -8.93 -2.32
N ASP A 116 15.50 -8.55 -3.46
CA ASP A 116 15.86 -9.49 -4.52
C ASP A 116 16.93 -10.50 -4.08
N ILE A 117 17.98 -10.10 -3.35
CA ILE A 117 19.02 -11.07 -2.95
C ILE A 117 18.49 -12.05 -1.88
N PHE A 118 17.71 -11.56 -0.90
CA PHE A 118 17.29 -12.39 0.23
C PHE A 118 16.01 -13.19 -0.04
N LYS A 119 15.11 -12.72 -0.93
CA LYS A 119 13.83 -13.34 -1.31
C LYS A 119 13.00 -13.90 -0.14
N PHE A 120 13.07 -13.26 1.04
CA PHE A 120 12.42 -13.72 2.26
C PHE A 120 10.91 -13.42 2.32
N ILE A 121 10.39 -12.63 1.37
CA ILE A 121 9.01 -12.16 1.37
C ILE A 121 8.16 -13.04 0.42
N PRO A 122 7.01 -13.58 0.85
CA PRO A 122 6.10 -14.30 -0.04
C PRO A 122 5.57 -13.40 -1.16
N PRO A 123 5.38 -13.85 -2.41
CA PRO A 123 5.56 -15.22 -2.91
C PRO A 123 6.95 -15.51 -3.52
N LEU A 124 7.96 -14.63 -3.34
CA LEU A 124 9.29 -14.78 -3.94
C LEU A 124 9.93 -16.14 -3.59
N HIS A 125 9.79 -16.56 -2.32
CA HIS A 125 10.23 -17.88 -1.86
C HIS A 125 9.57 -19.05 -2.63
N THR A 126 8.27 -18.95 -2.92
CA THR A 126 7.47 -20.04 -3.51
C THR A 126 7.63 -20.14 -5.02
N ILE A 127 7.88 -19.01 -5.70
CA ILE A 127 8.11 -18.99 -7.15
C ILE A 127 9.39 -19.76 -7.50
N ASN A 128 10.43 -19.63 -6.66
CA ASN A 128 11.74 -20.24 -6.92
C ASN A 128 11.75 -21.78 -6.72
N GLU A 129 10.80 -22.34 -5.98
CA GLU A 129 10.71 -23.79 -5.74
C GLU A 129 10.17 -24.57 -6.96
N ASN A 130 9.39 -23.90 -7.82
CA ASN A 130 8.85 -24.48 -9.05
C ASN A 130 9.83 -24.28 -10.20
N LYS A 131 10.74 -25.24 -10.36
CA LYS A 131 11.92 -25.32 -11.28
C LYS A 131 11.74 -25.00 -12.79
N LYS A 132 10.66 -24.34 -13.24
CA LYS A 132 10.52 -23.85 -14.62
C LYS A 132 10.86 -22.36 -14.69
N GLN A 133 12.10 -22.08 -15.06
CA GLN A 133 12.59 -20.73 -15.38
C GLN A 133 12.12 -20.31 -16.78
N ASP A 134 10.81 -20.12 -16.97
CA ASP A 134 10.31 -19.44 -18.17
C ASP A 134 10.45 -17.92 -18.03
N ALA A 135 10.29 -17.18 -19.13
CA ALA A 135 10.47 -15.73 -19.13
C ALA A 135 9.52 -15.01 -18.15
N THR A 136 8.35 -15.60 -17.88
CA THR A 136 7.37 -15.07 -16.95
C THR A 136 7.86 -15.20 -15.52
N ALA A 137 8.36 -16.38 -15.14
CA ALA A 137 8.88 -16.62 -13.80
C ALA A 137 10.07 -15.69 -13.47
N VAL A 138 11.03 -15.58 -14.40
CA VAL A 138 12.22 -14.72 -14.24
C VAL A 138 11.82 -13.25 -14.03
N LEU A 139 10.95 -12.71 -14.90
CA LEU A 139 10.52 -11.31 -14.77
C LEU A 139 9.64 -11.06 -13.55
N LEU A 140 8.80 -12.02 -13.19
CA LEU A 140 7.85 -11.86 -12.09
C LEU A 140 8.57 -11.74 -10.73
N ASP A 141 9.69 -12.43 -10.56
CA ASP A 141 10.51 -12.40 -9.34
C ASP A 141 10.98 -10.96 -9.04
N ASP A 142 11.67 -10.33 -10.00
CA ASP A 142 12.17 -8.96 -9.85
C ASP A 142 11.07 -7.91 -9.90
N PHE A 143 10.00 -8.17 -10.65
CA PHE A 143 8.81 -7.32 -10.66
C PHE A 143 8.21 -7.22 -9.25
N ILE A 144 8.06 -8.37 -8.57
CA ILE A 144 7.51 -8.44 -7.22
C ILE A 144 8.47 -7.76 -6.23
N ALA A 145 9.78 -7.99 -6.34
CA ALA A 145 10.76 -7.29 -5.52
C ALA A 145 10.65 -5.76 -5.69
N GLY A 146 10.56 -5.28 -6.94
CA GLY A 146 10.37 -3.87 -7.28
C GLY A 146 9.07 -3.29 -6.70
N PHE A 147 7.98 -4.06 -6.75
CA PHE A 147 6.70 -3.66 -6.16
C PHE A 147 6.79 -3.55 -4.63
N TYR A 148 7.43 -4.51 -3.95
CA TYR A 148 7.65 -4.41 -2.51
C TYR A 148 8.50 -3.19 -2.14
N THR A 149 9.56 -2.91 -2.90
CA THR A 149 10.37 -1.71 -2.71
C THR A 149 9.53 -0.44 -2.87
N TYR A 150 8.74 -0.35 -3.94
CA TYR A 150 7.85 0.79 -4.17
C TYR A 150 6.93 1.04 -2.97
N PHE A 151 6.22 0.02 -2.49
CA PHE A 151 5.34 0.14 -1.32
C PHE A 151 6.10 0.55 -0.07
N LEU A 152 7.26 -0.07 0.20
CA LEU A 152 8.05 0.28 1.38
C LEU A 152 8.54 1.73 1.33
N MET A 153 8.91 2.23 0.14
CA MET A 153 9.27 3.63 -0.05
C MET A 153 8.11 4.58 0.23
N LEU A 154 6.87 4.26 -0.19
CA LEU A 154 5.69 5.06 0.15
C LEU A 154 5.49 5.19 1.67
N VAL A 155 5.72 4.09 2.41
CA VAL A 155 5.63 4.10 3.87
C VAL A 155 6.70 4.98 4.50
N ILE A 156 7.97 4.77 4.11
CA ILE A 156 9.11 5.54 4.62
C ILE A 156 8.89 7.03 4.38
N LEU A 157 8.46 7.40 3.18
CA LEU A 157 8.25 8.79 2.79
C LEU A 157 7.03 9.43 3.47
N GLY A 158 5.95 8.65 3.65
CA GLY A 158 4.80 9.11 4.41
C GLY A 158 5.15 9.49 5.85
N PHE A 159 6.06 8.76 6.50
CA PHE A 159 6.58 9.12 7.83
C PHE A 159 7.63 10.24 7.79
N TYR A 160 8.45 10.31 6.73
CA TYR A 160 9.46 11.35 6.57
C TYR A 160 8.83 12.75 6.38
N ASN A 161 7.76 12.85 5.59
CA ASN A 161 7.08 14.10 5.34
C ASN A 161 6.07 14.41 6.48
N LEU A 162 6.51 15.20 7.46
CA LEU A 162 5.71 15.54 8.65
C LEU A 162 4.35 16.18 8.31
N ASN A 163 4.28 17.03 7.28
CA ASN A 163 3.02 17.65 6.87
C ASN A 163 2.05 16.61 6.31
N TYR A 164 2.57 15.71 5.46
CA TYR A 164 1.80 14.61 4.91
C TYR A 164 1.29 13.65 5.99
N LEU A 165 2.14 13.29 6.95
CA LEU A 165 1.77 12.51 8.13
C LEU A 165 0.66 13.21 8.93
N TYR A 166 0.84 14.50 9.22
CA TYR A 166 -0.10 15.30 9.98
C TYR A 166 -1.48 15.37 9.31
N ILE A 167 -1.54 15.70 8.01
CA ILE A 167 -2.79 15.78 7.25
C ILE A 167 -3.49 14.41 7.21
N SER A 168 -2.74 13.35 6.90
CA SER A 168 -3.29 11.99 6.85
C SER A 168 -3.85 11.55 8.20
N PHE A 169 -3.16 11.87 9.29
CA PHE A 169 -3.64 11.62 10.65
C PHE A 169 -4.92 12.39 10.97
N LEU A 170 -4.98 13.69 10.68
CA LEU A 170 -6.16 14.52 10.94
C LEU A 170 -7.39 14.06 10.15
N ILE A 171 -7.19 13.64 8.90
CA ILE A 171 -8.25 13.07 8.05
C ILE A 171 -8.75 11.75 8.63
N LEU A 172 -7.87 10.91 9.17
CA LEU A 172 -8.24 9.63 9.80
C LEU A 172 -8.93 9.81 11.15
N LEU A 173 -8.62 10.87 11.89
CA LEU A 173 -9.01 11.02 13.28
C LEU A 173 -10.53 10.90 13.53
N PRO A 174 -11.43 11.54 12.75
CA PRO A 174 -12.87 11.38 12.94
C PRO A 174 -13.36 9.95 12.73
N ALA A 175 -12.79 9.25 11.76
CA ALA A 175 -13.11 7.84 11.49
C ALA A 175 -12.61 6.92 12.61
N MET A 176 -11.41 7.20 13.15
CA MET A 176 -10.87 6.49 14.31
C MET A 176 -11.73 6.68 15.55
N ILE A 177 -12.13 7.93 15.84
CA ILE A 177 -13.02 8.26 16.95
C ILE A 177 -14.36 7.54 16.78
N ALA A 178 -14.95 7.58 15.57
CA ALA A 178 -16.18 6.87 15.27
C ALA A 178 -16.04 5.36 15.53
N ASN A 179 -14.95 4.73 15.07
CA ASN A 179 -14.71 3.30 15.26
C ASN A 179 -14.53 2.90 16.74
N MET A 180 -13.92 3.76 17.56
CA MET A 180 -13.73 3.53 19.00
C MET A 180 -15.01 3.79 19.82
N THR A 181 -15.92 4.63 19.32
CA THR A 181 -17.08 5.11 20.06
C THR A 181 -18.03 4.00 20.58
N PRO A 182 -18.35 2.94 19.81
CA PRO A 182 -19.19 1.83 20.30
C PRO A 182 -18.67 1.15 21.57
N ILE A 183 -17.35 1.13 21.76
CA ILE A 183 -16.67 0.54 22.92
C ILE A 183 -16.76 1.48 24.13
N LEU A 184 -16.63 2.79 23.90
CA LEU A 184 -16.54 3.80 24.95
C LEU A 184 -17.91 4.28 25.47
N ILE A 185 -18.94 4.33 24.61
CA ILE A 185 -20.27 4.79 25.00
C ILE A 185 -20.98 3.73 25.87
N LYS A 186 -21.32 4.09 27.11
CA LYS A 186 -22.02 3.26 28.09
C LYS A 186 -23.47 3.70 28.35
N ILE A 187 -24.22 4.04 27.30
CA ILE A 187 -25.64 4.39 27.42
C ILE A 187 -26.51 3.12 27.53
N LYS A 188 -27.49 3.09 28.42
CA LYS A 188 -28.38 1.92 28.62
C LYS A 188 -29.37 1.72 27.46
N TYR A 189 -29.82 2.82 26.86
CA TYR A 189 -30.78 2.82 25.75
C TYR A 189 -30.15 2.37 24.42
N TRP A 190 -30.97 1.74 23.57
CA TRP A 190 -30.60 1.24 22.24
C TRP A 190 -29.39 0.28 22.22
N ASN A 191 -29.13 -0.39 23.34
CA ASN A 191 -28.10 -1.42 23.43
C ASN A 191 -28.53 -2.76 22.78
N THR A 192 -29.51 -2.72 21.87
CA THR A 192 -29.98 -3.86 21.11
C THR A 192 -29.14 -4.03 19.84
N PRO A 193 -28.81 -5.27 19.44
CA PRO A 193 -28.12 -5.53 18.18
C PRO A 193 -28.92 -5.00 16.98
N ILE A 194 -28.21 -4.49 15.97
CA ILE A 194 -28.83 -4.04 14.71
C ILE A 194 -29.42 -5.25 13.98
N ASN A 195 -28.62 -6.30 13.82
CA ASN A 195 -29.03 -7.60 13.31
C ASN A 195 -27.99 -8.64 13.74
N GLU A 196 -28.38 -9.58 14.61
CA GLU A 196 -27.45 -10.57 15.15
C GLU A 196 -26.92 -11.53 14.08
N ASN A 197 -27.77 -11.95 13.15
CA ASN A 197 -27.40 -12.91 12.11
C ASN A 197 -26.47 -12.28 11.08
N ALA A 198 -26.70 -11.01 10.75
CA ALA A 198 -25.93 -10.30 9.73
C ALA A 198 -24.64 -9.67 10.28
N PHE A 199 -24.61 -9.16 11.51
CA PHE A 199 -23.47 -8.38 12.01
C PHE A 199 -22.90 -8.89 13.34
N GLY A 200 -23.65 -9.73 14.06
CA GLY A 200 -23.30 -10.21 15.39
C GLY A 200 -23.84 -9.34 16.52
N LYS A 201 -23.89 -9.93 17.73
CA LYS A 201 -24.50 -9.32 18.94
C LYS A 201 -23.84 -8.00 19.38
N ASN A 202 -22.57 -7.80 19.05
CA ASN A 202 -21.79 -6.65 19.50
C ASN A 202 -22.03 -5.38 18.66
N LYS A 203 -22.74 -5.47 17.53
CA LYS A 203 -23.05 -4.33 16.66
C LYS A 203 -24.43 -3.78 17.02
N THR A 204 -24.48 -2.79 17.91
CA THR A 204 -25.71 -2.25 18.48
C THR A 204 -26.10 -0.90 17.87
N TRP A 205 -27.40 -0.57 17.91
CA TRP A 205 -27.91 0.74 17.45
C TRP A 205 -27.27 1.91 18.20
N ARG A 206 -27.06 1.77 19.51
CA ARG A 206 -26.34 2.73 20.34
C ARG A 206 -24.93 2.99 19.81
N GLY A 207 -24.18 1.93 19.52
CA GLY A 207 -22.82 2.05 19.01
C GLY A 207 -22.79 2.75 17.65
N PHE A 208 -23.70 2.34 16.75
CA PHE A 208 -23.81 2.90 15.41
C PHE A 208 -24.16 4.40 15.40
N LEU A 209 -25.25 4.78 16.08
CA LEU A 209 -25.67 6.19 16.14
C LEU A 209 -24.65 7.04 16.91
N GLY A 210 -24.09 6.49 18.00
CA GLY A 210 -23.04 7.15 18.76
C GLY A 210 -21.80 7.45 17.92
N ALA A 211 -21.34 6.47 17.14
CA ALA A 211 -20.18 6.64 16.25
C ALA A 211 -20.39 7.77 15.23
N ILE A 212 -21.56 7.85 14.62
CA ILE A 212 -21.91 8.90 13.66
C ILE A 212 -21.87 10.27 14.34
N VAL A 213 -22.53 10.41 15.50
CA VAL A 213 -22.61 11.70 16.21
C VAL A 213 -21.24 12.16 16.69
N VAL A 214 -20.50 11.29 17.41
CA VAL A 214 -19.20 11.65 17.99
C VAL A 214 -18.15 11.87 16.90
N GLY A 215 -18.15 11.04 15.86
CA GLY A 215 -17.26 11.22 14.70
C GLY A 215 -17.54 12.53 13.96
N THR A 216 -18.81 12.84 13.68
CA THR A 216 -19.19 14.11 13.03
C THR A 216 -18.77 15.32 13.86
N LEU A 217 -19.04 15.29 15.16
CA LEU A 217 -18.62 16.36 16.08
C LEU A 217 -17.11 16.53 16.13
N SER A 218 -16.35 15.43 16.07
CA SER A 218 -14.89 15.49 16.09
C SER A 218 -14.33 16.22 14.87
N TYR A 219 -14.86 15.94 13.66
CA TYR A 219 -14.45 16.67 12.45
C TYR A 219 -14.82 18.16 12.55
N PHE A 220 -16.02 18.46 13.03
CA PHE A 220 -16.45 19.85 13.25
C PHE A 220 -15.52 20.59 14.22
N ILE A 221 -15.07 19.94 15.30
CA ILE A 221 -14.09 20.50 16.24
C ILE A 221 -12.75 20.73 15.56
N LEU A 222 -12.26 19.80 14.74
CA LEU A 222 -10.99 19.96 14.01
C LEU A 222 -11.00 21.19 13.10
N VAL A 223 -12.11 21.42 12.38
CA VAL A 223 -12.27 22.61 11.53
C VAL A 223 -12.35 23.88 12.38
N LYS A 224 -13.11 23.87 13.49
CA LYS A 224 -13.24 25.04 14.37
C LYS A 224 -11.92 25.43 15.06
N LEU A 225 -11.04 24.46 15.30
CA LEU A 225 -9.69 24.67 15.83
C LEU A 225 -8.68 25.08 14.75
N ASN A 226 -9.11 25.26 13.49
CA ASN A 226 -8.25 25.53 12.33
C ASN A 226 -7.15 24.48 12.11
N LEU A 227 -7.39 23.23 12.52
CA LEU A 227 -6.44 22.13 12.29
C LEU A 227 -6.60 21.55 10.87
N ILE A 228 -7.82 21.62 10.34
CA ILE A 228 -8.16 21.30 8.93
C ILE A 228 -8.65 22.59 8.28
N ASN A 229 -8.28 22.79 7.01
CA ASN A 229 -8.64 24.00 6.25
C ASN A 229 -10.13 24.34 6.38
N SER A 230 -10.39 25.62 6.68
CA SER A 230 -11.72 26.13 6.94
C SER A 230 -12.53 26.18 5.65
N VAL A 231 -13.60 25.38 5.59
CA VAL A 231 -14.72 25.65 4.69
C VAL A 231 -15.70 26.54 5.45
N ASN A 232 -16.06 27.69 4.87
CA ASN A 232 -16.92 28.68 5.52
C ASN A 232 -18.38 28.21 5.70
N ASP A 233 -18.76 27.08 5.10
CA ASP A 233 -20.09 26.49 5.23
C ASP A 233 -20.13 25.41 6.31
N SER A 234 -20.79 25.71 7.42
CA SER A 234 -20.98 24.79 8.55
C SER A 234 -21.79 23.54 8.16
N SER A 235 -22.76 23.67 7.25
CA SER A 235 -23.56 22.52 6.79
C SER A 235 -22.69 21.54 6.01
N PHE A 236 -21.77 22.05 5.19
CA PHE A 236 -20.82 21.22 4.46
C PHE A 236 -19.81 20.54 5.40
N VAL A 237 -19.32 21.24 6.44
CA VAL A 237 -18.45 20.64 7.46
C VAL A 237 -19.14 19.49 8.19
N ILE A 238 -20.42 19.67 8.56
CA ILE A 238 -21.22 18.61 9.19
C ILE A 238 -21.41 17.43 8.24
N LEU A 239 -21.72 17.68 6.97
CA LEU A 239 -21.85 16.63 5.96
C LEU A 239 -20.54 15.84 5.82
N ILE A 240 -19.39 16.50 5.74
CA ILE A 240 -18.10 15.81 5.67
C ILE A 240 -17.88 14.94 6.90
N GLY A 241 -18.05 15.50 8.11
CA GLY A 241 -17.91 14.72 9.36
C GLY A 241 -18.85 13.51 9.42
N PHE A 242 -20.07 13.67 8.90
CA PHE A 242 -21.01 12.57 8.73
C PHE A 242 -20.47 11.51 7.77
N LEU A 243 -19.96 11.89 6.59
CA LEU A 243 -19.39 10.93 5.64
C LEU A 243 -18.17 10.19 6.22
N PHE A 244 -17.27 10.88 6.93
CA PHE A 244 -16.14 10.22 7.60
C PHE A 244 -16.61 9.16 8.59
N SER A 245 -17.54 9.52 9.47
CA SER A 245 -18.00 8.65 10.56
C SER A 245 -18.93 7.53 10.08
N PHE A 246 -19.84 7.84 9.15
CA PHE A 246 -20.73 6.86 8.51
C PHE A 246 -19.95 5.87 7.66
N GLY A 247 -18.96 6.35 6.89
CA GLY A 247 -18.07 5.50 6.12
C GLY A 247 -17.28 4.55 7.01
N ALA A 248 -16.73 5.06 8.12
CA ALA A 248 -15.99 4.25 9.08
C ALA A 248 -16.83 3.12 9.71
N ILE A 249 -17.98 3.47 10.29
CA ILE A 249 -18.84 2.47 10.93
C ILE A 249 -19.51 1.54 9.89
N GLY A 250 -19.80 2.06 8.70
CA GLY A 250 -20.30 1.29 7.56
C GLY A 250 -19.30 0.25 7.08
N GLY A 251 -18.01 0.61 6.98
CA GLY A 251 -16.92 -0.31 6.66
C GLY A 251 -16.84 -1.47 7.64
N ASP A 252 -16.88 -1.19 8.94
CA ASP A 252 -16.86 -2.21 9.99
C ASP A 252 -18.13 -3.10 9.98
N LEU A 253 -19.30 -2.57 9.65
CA LEU A 253 -20.52 -3.36 9.44
C LEU A 253 -20.42 -4.27 8.20
N ILE A 254 -19.93 -3.75 7.07
CA ILE A 254 -19.73 -4.53 5.84
C ILE A 254 -18.76 -5.68 6.12
N LYS A 255 -17.63 -5.40 6.77
CA LYS A 255 -16.69 -6.44 7.17
C LYS A 255 -17.33 -7.44 8.13
N SER A 256 -18.11 -7.00 9.11
CA SER A 256 -18.80 -7.89 10.04
C SER A 256 -19.78 -8.82 9.32
N PHE A 257 -20.48 -8.32 8.30
CA PHE A 257 -21.34 -9.10 7.41
C PHE A 257 -20.55 -10.11 6.58
N LEU A 258 -19.45 -9.71 5.96
CA LEU A 258 -18.58 -10.62 5.22
C LEU A 258 -18.05 -11.74 6.13
N LYS A 259 -17.64 -11.43 7.37
CA LYS A 259 -17.24 -12.44 8.36
C LYS A 259 -18.34 -13.47 8.61
N ARG A 260 -19.63 -13.07 8.64
CA ARG A 260 -20.74 -14.02 8.79
C ARG A 260 -20.88 -14.94 7.59
N LYS A 261 -20.68 -14.41 6.37
CA LYS A 261 -20.80 -15.17 5.12
C LYS A 261 -19.72 -16.24 4.95
N ILE A 262 -18.54 -16.01 5.52
CA ILE A 262 -17.45 -16.99 5.56
C ILE A 262 -17.37 -17.74 6.91
N SER A 263 -18.46 -17.74 7.68
CA SER A 263 -18.63 -18.54 8.91
C SER A 263 -17.64 -18.26 10.06
N ILE A 264 -16.92 -17.13 10.03
CA ILE A 264 -16.15 -16.65 11.19
C ILE A 264 -17.15 -16.27 12.29
N LYS A 265 -16.91 -16.46 13.59
CA LYS A 265 -17.85 -16.10 14.69
C LYS A 265 -17.70 -14.64 15.16
N PRO A 266 -18.69 -14.04 15.85
CA PRO A 266 -18.54 -12.67 16.35
C PRO A 266 -17.41 -12.62 17.39
N GLY A 267 -16.49 -11.67 17.24
CA GLY A 267 -15.33 -11.52 18.13
C GLY A 267 -14.08 -12.32 17.73
N GLU A 268 -14.18 -13.26 16.79
CA GLU A 268 -12.99 -13.91 16.20
C GLU A 268 -12.19 -12.91 15.34
N ASN A 269 -10.87 -13.08 15.28
CA ASN A 269 -9.97 -12.19 14.54
C ASN A 269 -9.97 -12.52 13.03
N TRP A 270 -9.96 -11.49 12.18
CA TRP A 270 -9.79 -11.57 10.74
C TRP A 270 -8.82 -10.49 10.27
N MET A 271 -7.54 -10.70 10.58
CA MET A 271 -6.44 -9.83 10.17
C MET A 271 -6.16 -9.98 8.66
N PRO A 272 -5.80 -8.90 7.94
CA PRO A 272 -5.68 -7.49 8.38
C PRO A 272 -6.99 -6.71 8.33
N TRP A 273 -8.08 -7.33 7.88
CA TRP A 273 -9.35 -6.66 7.58
C TRP A 273 -10.01 -6.04 8.81
N ASP A 274 -9.86 -6.65 9.99
CA ASP A 274 -10.36 -6.09 11.25
C ASP A 274 -9.71 -4.74 11.63
N GLN A 275 -8.52 -4.43 11.11
CA GLN A 275 -7.80 -3.20 11.44
C GLN A 275 -7.97 -2.09 10.39
N ILE A 276 -8.32 -2.41 9.15
CA ILE A 276 -8.32 -1.45 8.03
C ILE A 276 -9.72 -1.17 7.44
N ASP A 277 -10.72 -1.97 7.79
CA ASP A 277 -12.13 -1.86 7.37
C ASP A 277 -12.72 -0.44 7.52
N TYR A 278 -12.53 0.20 8.66
CA TYR A 278 -13.07 1.52 8.94
C TYR A 278 -12.36 2.60 8.10
N VAL A 279 -11.07 2.40 7.84
CA VAL A 279 -10.29 3.28 6.95
C VAL A 279 -10.78 3.13 5.52
N LEU A 280 -10.97 1.91 5.04
CA LEU A 280 -11.49 1.64 3.69
C LEU A 280 -12.91 2.21 3.51
N GLY A 281 -13.80 1.98 4.47
CA GLY A 281 -15.16 2.50 4.42
C GLY A 281 -15.21 4.02 4.41
N MET A 282 -14.36 4.66 5.21
CA MET A 282 -14.17 6.12 5.19
C MET A 282 -13.69 6.58 3.81
N ILE A 283 -12.57 6.04 3.31
CA ILE A 283 -11.96 6.43 2.04
C ILE A 283 -12.96 6.29 0.89
N ILE A 284 -13.66 5.17 0.78
CA ILE A 284 -14.64 4.93 -0.30
C ILE A 284 -15.71 6.01 -0.31
N LEU A 285 -16.22 6.40 0.86
CA LEU A 285 -17.33 7.34 0.95
C LEU A 285 -16.90 8.79 0.75
N THR A 286 -15.67 9.14 1.14
CA THR A 286 -15.13 10.51 1.03
C THR A 286 -14.30 10.73 -0.24
N TYR A 287 -13.94 9.67 -0.99
CA TYR A 287 -13.14 9.75 -2.21
C TYR A 287 -13.63 10.76 -3.25
N PRO A 288 -14.95 10.88 -3.55
CA PRO A 288 -15.44 11.84 -4.54
C PRO A 288 -15.12 13.30 -4.18
N ILE A 289 -14.94 13.59 -2.89
CA ILE A 289 -14.67 14.94 -2.37
C ILE A 289 -13.16 15.17 -2.25
N PHE A 290 -12.43 14.25 -1.61
CA PHE A 290 -11.03 14.46 -1.26
C PHE A 290 -10.04 13.99 -2.32
N ARG A 291 -10.43 13.03 -3.19
CA ARG A 291 -9.61 12.47 -4.25
C ARG A 291 -8.18 12.15 -3.80
N TYR A 292 -8.07 11.34 -2.76
CA TYR A 292 -6.78 10.94 -2.18
C TYR A 292 -5.84 10.34 -3.23
N ASP A 293 -4.57 10.73 -3.17
CA ASP A 293 -3.52 10.10 -3.95
C ASP A 293 -3.32 8.65 -3.52
N PHE A 294 -2.79 7.83 -4.43
CA PHE A 294 -2.56 6.41 -4.17
C PHE A 294 -1.63 6.21 -2.96
N SER A 295 -0.56 6.99 -2.90
CA SER A 295 0.35 7.02 -1.74
C SER A 295 -0.37 7.35 -0.44
N GLN A 296 -1.40 8.21 -0.47
CA GLN A 296 -2.11 8.65 0.73
C GLN A 296 -3.07 7.57 1.21
N ILE A 297 -3.73 6.87 0.29
CA ILE A 297 -4.55 5.70 0.60
C ILE A 297 -3.70 4.63 1.27
N VAL A 298 -2.56 4.25 0.67
CA VAL A 298 -1.65 3.23 1.22
C VAL A 298 -1.16 3.64 2.61
N PHE A 299 -0.73 4.89 2.75
CA PHE A 299 -0.23 5.40 4.02
C PHE A 299 -1.31 5.44 5.10
N MET A 300 -2.53 5.89 4.78
CA MET A 300 -3.64 5.91 5.71
C MET A 300 -4.08 4.51 6.16
N LEU A 301 -4.05 3.51 5.27
CA LEU A 301 -4.37 2.13 5.63
C LEU A 301 -3.35 1.57 6.63
N ILE A 302 -2.06 1.86 6.43
CA ILE A 302 -0.98 1.41 7.31
C ILE A 302 -1.05 2.16 8.64
N LEU A 303 -1.17 3.49 8.61
CA LEU A 303 -1.27 4.33 9.81
C LEU A 303 -2.51 3.98 10.64
N GLY A 304 -3.68 3.92 10.02
CA GLY A 304 -4.92 3.56 10.69
C GLY A 304 -4.90 2.11 11.22
N GLY A 305 -4.44 1.16 10.39
CA GLY A 305 -4.32 -0.24 10.79
C GLY A 305 -3.36 -0.46 11.96
N THR A 306 -2.21 0.21 11.96
CA THR A 306 -1.23 0.14 13.07
C THR A 306 -1.77 0.77 14.35
N ILE A 307 -2.39 1.96 14.28
CA ILE A 307 -2.98 2.59 15.47
C ILE A 307 -4.14 1.73 16.01
N SER A 308 -4.99 1.19 15.13
CA SER A 308 -6.08 0.28 15.51
C SER A 308 -5.55 -0.96 16.24
N ALA A 309 -4.54 -1.63 15.68
CA ALA A 309 -3.91 -2.79 16.30
C ALA A 309 -3.32 -2.47 17.68
N LEU A 310 -2.65 -1.33 17.83
CA LEU A 310 -2.12 -0.87 19.11
C LEU A 310 -3.25 -0.58 20.12
N ALA A 311 -4.32 0.08 19.68
CA ALA A 311 -5.48 0.39 20.52
C ALA A 311 -6.16 -0.88 21.03
N HIS A 312 -6.33 -1.90 20.18
CA HIS A 312 -6.87 -3.20 20.59
C HIS A 312 -5.98 -3.89 21.62
N ARG A 313 -4.66 -3.87 21.41
CA ARG A 313 -3.70 -4.44 22.36
C ARG A 313 -3.75 -3.73 23.72
N ILE A 314 -3.85 -2.40 23.74
CA ILE A 314 -4.00 -1.60 24.97
C ILE A 314 -5.35 -1.90 25.64
N GLY A 315 -6.44 -1.99 24.87
CA GLY A 315 -7.78 -2.32 25.37
C GLY A 315 -7.83 -3.69 26.05
N PHE A 316 -7.11 -4.67 25.51
CA PHE A 316 -6.96 -5.98 26.12
C PHE A 316 -6.17 -5.92 27.44
N LEU A 317 -5.01 -5.23 27.45
CA LEU A 317 -4.17 -5.08 28.64
C LEU A 317 -4.89 -4.33 29.78
N THR A 318 -5.74 -3.37 29.45
CA THR A 318 -6.53 -2.57 30.39
C THR A 318 -7.87 -3.22 30.77
N LYS A 319 -8.17 -4.43 30.25
CA LYS A 319 -9.44 -5.16 30.45
C LYS A 319 -10.70 -4.40 29.97
N LEU A 320 -10.53 -3.42 29.08
CA LEU A 320 -11.64 -2.77 28.38
C LEU A 320 -12.26 -3.68 27.33
N THR A 321 -11.47 -4.62 26.79
CA THR A 321 -11.92 -5.63 25.82
C THR A 321 -11.47 -7.03 26.25
N THR A 322 -12.33 -8.02 26.05
CA THR A 322 -12.06 -9.43 26.41
C THR A 322 -11.37 -10.23 25.30
N ALA A 323 -11.37 -9.73 24.07
CA ALA A 323 -10.76 -10.39 22.92
C ALA A 323 -9.30 -9.96 22.74
N LYS A 324 -8.39 -10.93 22.66
CA LYS A 324 -7.01 -10.75 22.21
C LYS A 324 -7.02 -10.76 20.68
N GLN A 325 -7.05 -9.57 20.07
CA GLN A 325 -6.98 -9.38 18.62
C GLN A 325 -5.56 -9.06 18.19
#